data_AF-A0A348Y7K5-F1
#
_entry.id   AF-A0A348Y7K5-F1
#
_cell.length_a   1.000
_cell.length_b   1.000
_cell.length_c   1.000
_cell.angle_alpha   90.00
_cell.angle_beta   90.00
_cell.angle_gamma   90.00
#
_symmetry.space_group_name_H-M   'P 1'
#
loop_
_entity.id
_entity.type
_entity.pdbx_description
1 polymer ?
#
loop_
_entity_poly.entity_id
_entity_poly.type
_entity_poly.pdbx_seq_one_letter_code
_entity_poly.pdbx_strand_id
1 'polypeptide(L)'
;MLFYPSKNPVELRVIHLNKNQEQRREDLMEATQGKAALKQFKKTLAKKAKQALKTKSKNKKKPSDSTQQVFVLDFDGDIKATAVKNLREEISTLISTANKGDEVVVRLESGGGLVHSYGLAAAQLARLKDAGLRLTVCV
;
A
#
# COMPACT_ATOMS: atom_id res chain seq x y z
N MET A 1 9.33 -14.01 24.17
CA MET A 1 8.60 -13.31 23.09
C MET A 1 7.13 -13.30 23.49
N LEU A 2 6.69 -12.28 24.23
CA LEU A 2 5.32 -12.19 24.77
C LEU A 2 4.47 -11.33 23.85
N PHE A 3 3.84 -11.97 22.87
CA PHE A 3 2.73 -11.38 22.14
C PHE A 3 1.52 -11.40 23.08
N TYR A 4 1.34 -10.38 23.89
CA TYR A 4 0.05 -10.15 24.54
C TYR A 4 -0.92 -9.64 23.46
N PRO A 5 -1.94 -10.40 23.06
CA PRO A 5 -2.98 -9.87 22.20
C PRO A 5 -3.70 -8.77 22.98
N SER A 6 -3.78 -7.58 22.37
CA SER A 6 -4.68 -6.50 22.82
C SER A 6 -6.09 -7.07 23.00
N LYS A 7 -6.79 -6.68 24.08
CA LYS A 7 -8.17 -7.13 24.40
C LYS A 7 -9.14 -7.02 23.21
N ASN A 8 -8.88 -6.09 22.29
CA ASN A 8 -9.54 -6.00 20.99
C ASN A 8 -8.47 -6.12 19.88
N PRO A 9 -8.61 -7.04 18.92
CA PRO A 9 -7.75 -7.10 17.74
C PRO A 9 -7.97 -5.86 16.88
N VAL A 10 -6.89 -5.26 16.36
CA VAL A 10 -6.98 -4.18 15.38
C VAL A 10 -7.47 -4.78 14.07
N GLU A 11 -8.59 -4.29 13.52
CA GLU A 11 -9.10 -4.72 12.22
C GLU A 11 -8.19 -4.19 11.11
N LEU A 12 -7.53 -5.10 10.39
CA LEU A 12 -6.66 -4.75 9.25
C LEU A 12 -7.45 -4.87 7.95
N ARG A 13 -7.60 -3.74 7.23
CA ARG A 13 -8.29 -3.71 5.94
C ARG A 13 -7.28 -3.57 4.80
N VAL A 14 -7.15 -4.60 3.97
CA VAL A 14 -6.29 -4.56 2.77
C VAL A 14 -7.13 -4.23 1.54
N ILE A 15 -6.74 -3.19 0.81
CA ILE A 15 -7.42 -2.76 -0.42
C ILE A 15 -6.43 -2.79 -1.58
N HIS A 16 -6.77 -3.55 -2.63
CA HIS A 16 -5.97 -3.53 -3.86
C HIS A 16 -6.30 -2.29 -4.69
N LEU A 17 -5.52 -1.22 -4.52
CA LEU A 17 -5.77 0.08 -5.16
C LEU A 17 -5.80 0.01 -6.69
N ASN A 18 -4.89 -0.75 -7.32
CA ASN A 18 -4.87 -0.86 -8.79
C ASN A 18 -6.19 -1.41 -9.35
N LYS A 19 -6.79 -2.43 -8.72
CA LYS A 19 -8.06 -3.01 -9.16
C LYS A 19 -9.21 -1.99 -9.09
N ASN A 20 -9.24 -1.20 -8.02
CA ASN A 20 -10.25 -0.17 -7.83
C ASN A 20 -10.09 0.98 -8.85
N GLN A 21 -8.85 1.39 -9.12
CA GLN A 21 -8.54 2.39 -10.15
C GLN A 21 -8.90 1.89 -11.55
N GLU A 22 -8.59 0.64 -11.87
CA GLU A 22 -8.97 0.03 -13.16
C GLU A 22 -10.48 0.03 -13.35
N GLN A 23 -11.25 -0.38 -12.34
CA GLN A 23 -12.71 -0.41 -12.40
C GLN A 23 -13.30 0.99 -12.60
N ARG A 24 -12.87 1.98 -11.79
CA ARG A 24 -13.32 3.38 -11.97
C ARG A 24 -12.98 3.93 -13.35
N ARG A 25 -11.80 3.59 -13.88
CA ARG A 25 -11.38 4.02 -15.21
C ARG A 25 -12.23 3.37 -16.31
N GLU A 26 -12.64 2.12 -16.12
CA GLU A 26 -13.57 1.44 -17.03
C GLU A 26 -14.95 2.10 -17.03
N ASP A 27 -15.51 2.37 -15.85
CA ASP A 27 -16.83 3.01 -15.71
C ASP A 27 -16.85 4.41 -16.35
N LEU A 28 -15.81 5.21 -16.12
CA LEU A 28 -15.65 6.53 -16.74
C LEU A 28 -15.50 6.44 -18.26
N MET A 29 -14.73 5.48 -18.78
CA MET A 29 -14.59 5.26 -20.22
C MET A 29 -15.91 4.83 -20.87
N GLU A 30 -16.70 4.00 -20.19
CA GLU A 30 -18.01 3.60 -20.69
C GLU A 30 -18.98 4.79 -20.76
N ALA A 31 -18.99 5.64 -19.72
CA ALA A 31 -19.85 6.81 -19.67
C ALA A 31 -19.46 7.92 -20.69
N THR A 32 -18.16 8.05 -21.02
CA THR A 32 -17.67 9.14 -21.88
C THR A 32 -17.47 8.74 -23.35
N GLN A 33 -16.99 7.52 -23.62
CA GLN A 33 -16.60 7.08 -24.97
C GLN A 33 -17.48 5.93 -25.51
N GLY A 34 -18.42 5.43 -24.70
CA GLY A 34 -19.35 4.37 -25.07
C GLY A 34 -18.74 2.96 -25.12
N LYS A 35 -19.63 1.96 -25.25
CA LYS A 35 -19.28 0.53 -25.15
C LYS A 35 -18.30 0.02 -26.23
N ALA A 36 -18.24 0.67 -27.39
CA ALA A 36 -17.36 0.27 -28.49
C ALA A 36 -15.88 0.59 -28.22
N ALA A 37 -15.60 1.78 -27.70
CA ALA A 37 -14.26 2.21 -27.31
C ALA A 37 -13.72 1.35 -26.14
N LEU A 38 -14.57 1.04 -25.16
CA LEU A 38 -14.22 0.16 -24.04
C LEU A 38 -13.79 -1.24 -24.50
N LYS A 39 -14.50 -1.84 -25.47
CA LYS A 39 -14.14 -3.16 -26.03
C LYS A 39 -12.79 -3.14 -26.75
N GLN A 40 -12.47 -2.09 -27.50
CA GLN A 40 -11.16 -1.95 -28.14
C GLN A 40 -10.04 -1.74 -27.11
N PHE A 41 -10.31 -0.94 -26.08
CA PHE A 41 -9.38 -0.69 -24.98
C PHE A 41 -9.09 -1.97 -24.17
N LYS A 42 -10.12 -2.76 -23.82
CA LYS A 42 -9.95 -4.05 -23.14
C LYS A 42 -9.18 -5.06 -24.00
N LYS A 43 -9.45 -5.12 -25.31
CA LYS A 43 -8.70 -6.00 -26.24
C LYS A 43 -7.22 -5.64 -26.32
N THR A 44 -6.89 -4.35 -26.33
CA THR A 44 -5.48 -3.90 -26.37
C THR A 44 -4.77 -4.15 -25.04
N LEU A 45 -5.41 -3.90 -23.90
CA LEU A 45 -4.87 -4.26 -22.58
C LEU A 45 -4.66 -5.77 -22.43
N ALA A 46 -5.62 -6.60 -22.82
CA ALA A 46 -5.48 -8.05 -22.75
C ALA A 46 -4.32 -8.57 -23.62
N LYS A 47 -4.08 -7.96 -24.79
CA LYS A 47 -2.90 -8.27 -25.62
C LYS A 47 -1.60 -7.88 -24.90
N LYS A 48 -1.52 -6.69 -24.30
CA LYS A 48 -0.36 -6.24 -23.52
C LYS A 48 -0.11 -7.11 -22.29
N ALA A 49 -1.15 -7.48 -21.54
CA ALA A 49 -1.05 -8.36 -20.38
C ALA A 49 -0.55 -9.76 -20.78
N LYS A 50 -1.05 -10.34 -21.88
CA LYS A 50 -0.57 -11.63 -22.41
C LYS A 50 0.89 -11.54 -22.86
N GLN A 51 1.33 -10.43 -23.43
CA GLN A 51 2.74 -10.22 -23.78
C GLN A 51 3.63 -10.11 -22.54
N ALA A 52 3.20 -9.37 -21.52
CA ALA A 52 3.91 -9.24 -20.24
C ALA A 52 4.01 -10.57 -19.47
N LEU A 53 2.98 -11.42 -19.54
CA LEU A 53 3.01 -12.76 -18.94
C LEU A 53 3.96 -13.71 -19.69
N LYS A 54 4.04 -13.61 -21.02
CA LYS A 54 4.98 -14.39 -21.84
C LYS A 54 6.44 -14.00 -21.60
N THR A 55 6.72 -12.71 -21.38
CA THR A 55 8.07 -12.25 -21.01
C THR A 55 8.44 -12.63 -19.58
N LYS A 56 7.51 -12.55 -18.62
CA LYS A 56 7.73 -13.03 -17.24
C LYS A 56 7.96 -14.55 -17.16
N SER A 57 7.27 -15.35 -17.98
CA SER A 57 7.42 -16.81 -17.97
C SER A 57 8.76 -17.29 -18.56
N LYS A 58 9.36 -16.55 -19.51
CA LYS A 58 10.69 -16.86 -20.06
C LYS A 58 11.85 -16.55 -19.12
N ASN A 59 11.66 -15.70 -18.11
CA ASN A 59 12.72 -15.25 -17.20
C ASN A 59 12.75 -15.94 -15.82
N LYS A 60 12.05 -17.08 -15.67
CA LYS A 60 11.91 -17.86 -14.41
C LYS A 60 13.21 -18.42 -13.78
N LYS A 61 14.40 -18.09 -14.30
CA LYS A 61 15.70 -18.63 -13.82
C LYS A 61 16.60 -17.62 -13.12
N LYS A 62 16.16 -16.39 -12.88
CA LYS A 62 16.83 -15.47 -11.95
C LYS A 62 15.83 -15.02 -10.89
N PRO A 63 16.23 -14.88 -9.61
CA PRO A 63 15.47 -14.12 -8.63
C PRO A 63 15.63 -12.64 -8.99
N SER A 64 15.17 -12.24 -10.17
CA SER A 64 15.34 -10.90 -10.69
C SER A 64 14.10 -10.10 -10.35
N ASP A 65 14.30 -9.08 -9.51
CA ASP A 65 13.39 -7.98 -9.22
C ASP A 65 11.96 -8.42 -8.92
N SER A 66 11.72 -8.71 -7.64
CA SER A 66 10.40 -8.50 -7.04
C SER A 66 9.89 -7.16 -7.56
N THR A 67 8.81 -7.17 -8.35
CA THR A 67 8.11 -5.94 -8.73
C THR A 67 7.90 -5.15 -7.46
N GLN A 68 8.63 -4.02 -7.32
CA GLN A 68 8.59 -3.20 -6.12
C GLN A 68 7.13 -2.89 -5.83
N GLN A 69 6.67 -3.34 -4.67
CA GLN A 69 5.30 -3.11 -4.23
C GLN A 69 5.24 -1.76 -3.54
N VAL A 70 4.16 -1.03 -3.81
CA VAL A 70 3.86 0.23 -3.13
C VAL A 70 2.71 -0.04 -2.19
N PHE A 71 2.95 0.18 -0.90
CA PHE A 71 1.97 0.08 0.15
C PHE A 71 1.54 1.48 0.57
N VAL A 72 0.23 1.67 0.77
CA VAL A 72 -0.32 2.95 1.23
C VAL A 72 -0.90 2.74 2.62
N LEU A 73 -0.44 3.53 3.59
CA LEU A 73 -0.95 3.57 4.95
C LEU A 73 -1.64 4.91 5.17
N ASP A 74 -2.81 4.87 5.80
CA ASP A 74 -3.57 6.07 6.16
C ASP A 74 -3.36 6.32 7.66
N PHE A 75 -2.84 7.49 7.99
CA PHE A 75 -2.61 7.90 9.38
C PHE A 75 -3.43 9.16 9.68
N ASP A 76 -4.57 8.94 10.33
CA ASP A 76 -5.43 10.00 10.86
C ASP A 76 -5.06 10.25 12.33
N GLY A 77 -4.24 11.28 12.56
CA GLY A 77 -3.68 11.62 13.86
C GLY A 77 -4.58 12.55 14.66
N ASP A 78 -4.96 12.11 15.86
CA ASP A 78 -5.71 12.87 16.86
C ASP A 78 -4.81 13.47 17.96
N ILE A 79 -5.33 14.43 18.73
CA ILE A 79 -4.56 15.09 19.80
C ILE A 79 -3.99 14.08 20.83
N LYS A 80 -4.69 12.96 21.04
CA LYS A 80 -4.31 11.89 21.99
C LYS A 80 -3.37 10.84 21.38
N ALA A 81 -3.06 10.93 20.09
CA ALA A 81 -2.27 9.96 19.32
C ALA A 81 -2.75 8.50 19.47
N THR A 82 -4.06 8.30 19.57
CA THR A 82 -4.67 6.96 19.68
C THR A 82 -4.42 6.14 18.41
N ALA A 83 -4.38 6.79 17.24
CA ALA A 83 -4.08 6.18 15.96
C ALA A 83 -2.69 5.53 15.88
N VAL A 84 -1.75 5.92 16.75
CA VAL A 84 -0.39 5.35 16.78
C VAL A 84 -0.41 3.86 17.15
N LYS A 85 -1.38 3.42 17.95
CA LYS A 85 -1.54 2.00 18.29
C LYS A 85 -1.88 1.18 17.04
N ASN A 86 -2.76 1.70 16.18
CA ASN A 86 -3.14 1.02 14.92
C ASN A 86 -1.95 1.02 13.95
N LEU A 87 -1.29 2.17 13.79
CA LEU A 87 -0.11 2.32 12.95
C LEU A 87 0.99 1.32 13.31
N ARG A 88 1.20 1.04 14.61
CA ARG A 88 2.18 0.04 15.07
C ARG A 88 1.88 -1.36 14.54
N GLU A 89 0.62 -1.80 14.61
CA GLU A 89 0.22 -3.14 14.17
C GLU A 89 0.28 -3.25 12.64
N GLU A 90 -0.14 -2.22 11.92
CA GLU A 90 -0.04 -2.12 10.46
C GLU A 90 1.42 -2.19 10.00
N ILE A 91 2.30 -1.39 10.59
CA ILE A 91 3.74 -1.40 10.28
C ILE A 91 4.37 -2.75 10.60
N SER A 92 3.98 -3.39 11.71
CA SER A 92 4.52 -4.71 12.06
C SER A 92 4.09 -5.79 11.07
N THR A 93 2.85 -5.71 10.56
CA THR A 93 2.34 -6.60 9.51
C THR A 93 3.00 -6.33 8.16
N LEU A 94 3.29 -5.06 7.86
CA LEU A 94 3.95 -4.68 6.62
C LEU A 94 5.42 -5.13 6.61
N ILE A 95 6.15 -4.93 7.71
CA ILE A 95 7.54 -5.39 7.82
C ILE A 95 7.65 -6.91 7.70
N SER A 96 6.65 -7.68 8.15
CA SER A 96 6.69 -9.14 8.06
C SER A 96 6.39 -9.69 6.66
N THR A 97 5.83 -8.87 5.76
CA THR A 97 5.38 -9.29 4.42
C THR A 97 6.11 -8.57 3.28
N ALA A 98 6.60 -7.35 3.50
CA ALA A 98 7.30 -6.55 2.50
C ALA A 98 8.73 -7.04 2.27
N ASN A 99 9.22 -6.85 1.06
CA ASN A 99 10.61 -7.12 0.69
C ASN A 99 11.45 -5.84 0.78
N LYS A 100 12.76 -6.01 0.93
CA LYS A 100 13.70 -4.88 0.87
C LYS A 100 13.56 -4.14 -0.45
N GLY A 101 13.43 -2.82 -0.38
CA GLY A 101 13.26 -1.96 -1.55
C GLY A 101 11.80 -1.73 -1.98
N ASP A 102 10.82 -2.34 -1.31
CA ASP A 102 9.42 -1.93 -1.45
C ASP A 102 9.23 -0.50 -0.89
N GLU A 103 8.19 0.19 -1.36
CA GLU A 103 7.87 1.56 -0.98
C GLU A 103 6.62 1.61 -0.10
N VAL A 104 6.68 2.43 0.94
CA VAL A 104 5.57 2.71 1.84
C VAL A 104 5.27 4.20 1.75
N VAL A 105 4.04 4.51 1.33
CA VAL A 105 3.49 5.85 1.29
C VAL A 105 2.56 6.03 2.48
N VAL A 106 2.86 6.97 3.35
CA VAL A 106 2.00 7.32 4.49
C VAL A 106 1.23 8.59 4.16
N ARG A 107 -0.09 8.50 4.10
CA ARG A 107 -0.99 9.66 4.02
C ARG A 107 -1.25 10.15 5.43
N LEU A 108 -0.55 11.21 5.81
CA LEU A 108 -0.63 11.81 7.13
C LEU A 108 -1.69 12.91 7.09
N GLU A 109 -2.75 12.73 7.87
CA GLU A 109 -3.73 13.76 8.15
C GLU A 109 -3.73 13.97 9.67
N SER A 110 -3.39 15.16 10.15
CA SER A 110 -3.41 15.43 11.58
C SER A 110 -3.52 16.92 11.85
N GLY A 111 -4.40 17.29 12.79
CA GLY A 111 -4.46 18.63 13.35
C GLY A 111 -3.31 18.96 14.31
N GLY A 112 -2.39 18.01 14.52
CA GLY A 112 -1.33 18.09 15.52
C GLY A 112 -1.79 17.64 16.91
N GLY A 113 -0.95 17.87 17.91
CA GLY A 113 -1.23 17.47 19.28
C GLY A 113 0.00 17.52 20.18
N LEU A 114 -0.03 16.73 21.25
CA LEU A 114 1.05 16.67 22.23
C LEU A 114 2.30 16.00 21.63
N VAL A 115 3.44 16.70 21.66
CA VAL A 115 4.72 16.24 21.08
C VAL A 115 5.13 14.86 21.58
N HIS A 116 4.94 14.58 22.88
CA HIS A 116 5.33 13.30 23.47
C HIS A 116 4.55 12.11 22.90
N SER A 117 3.28 12.32 22.52
CA SER A 117 2.40 11.27 22.03
C SER A 117 2.78 10.83 20.61
N TYR A 118 3.26 11.78 19.79
CA TYR A 118 3.70 11.53 18.42
C TYR A 118 5.14 11.04 18.31
N GLY A 119 5.96 11.17 19.37
CA GLY A 119 7.30 10.57 19.41
C GLY A 119 7.28 9.05 19.17
N LEU A 120 6.24 8.36 19.67
CA LEU A 120 6.04 6.94 19.38
C LEU A 120 5.74 6.68 17.90
N ALA A 121 4.95 7.55 17.25
CA ALA A 121 4.65 7.45 15.82
C ALA A 121 5.93 7.59 14.98
N ALA A 122 6.77 8.57 15.31
CA ALA A 122 8.07 8.75 14.66
C ALA A 122 8.96 7.51 14.80
N ALA A 123 8.97 6.88 15.99
CA ALA A 123 9.68 5.62 16.20
C ALA A 123 9.11 4.47 15.36
N GLN A 124 7.79 4.40 15.15
CA GLN A 124 7.21 3.39 14.25
C GLN A 124 7.61 3.62 12.80
N LEU A 125 7.63 4.87 12.31
CA LEU A 125 8.08 5.19 10.97
C LEU A 125 9.58 4.90 10.76
N ALA A 126 10.40 5.11 11.79
CA ALA A 126 11.82 4.73 11.76
C ALA A 126 12.02 3.23 11.50
N ARG A 127 11.17 2.37 12.11
CA ARG A 127 11.22 0.91 11.89
C ARG A 127 11.05 0.52 10.41
N LEU A 128 10.28 1.27 9.64
CA LEU A 128 10.13 1.03 8.19
C LEU A 128 11.44 1.29 7.45
N LYS A 129 12.13 2.39 7.79
CA LYS A 129 13.44 2.71 7.21
C LYS A 129 14.50 1.67 7.61
N ASP A 130 14.50 1.25 8.87
CA ASP A 130 15.43 0.24 9.39
C ASP A 130 15.22 -1.13 8.73
N ALA A 131 13.97 -1.45 8.34
CA ALA A 131 13.64 -2.65 7.57
C ALA A 131 14.12 -2.59 6.09
N GLY A 132 14.69 -1.47 5.65
CA GLY A 132 15.15 -1.27 4.28
C GLY A 132 14.03 -0.95 3.29
N LEU A 133 12.90 -0.41 3.78
CA LEU A 133 11.79 0.06 2.97
C LEU A 133 11.98 1.54 2.64
N ARG A 134 11.55 1.94 1.44
CA ARG A 134 11.48 3.37 1.08
C ARG A 134 10.26 3.98 1.74
N LEU A 135 10.45 5.02 2.53
CA LEU A 135 9.36 5.72 3.20
C LEU A 135 9.12 7.08 2.55
N THR A 136 7.91 7.27 2.04
CA THR A 136 7.41 8.54 1.50
C THR A 136 6.25 9.01 2.38
N VAL A 137 6.26 10.26 2.84
CA VAL A 137 5.16 10.82 3.64
C VAL A 137 4.47 11.90 2.82
N CYS A 138 3.16 11.76 2.64
CA CYS A 138 2.28 12.75 2.04
C CYS A 138 1.54 13.47 3.16
N VAL A 139 1.68 14.78 3.22
CA VAL A 139 1.03 15.68 4.20
C VAL A 139 0.01 16.54 3.47
#